data_AF-A0A8C5PE79-F1
#
_entry.id   AF-A0A8C5PE79-F1
#
_cell.length_a   1.000
_cell.length_b   1.000
_cell.length_c   1.000
_cell.angle_alpha   90.00
_cell.angle_beta   90.00
_cell.angle_gamma   90.00
#
_symmetry.space_group_name_H-M   'P 1'
#
loop_
_entity.id
_entity.type
_entity.pdbx_description
1 polymer ?
#
loop_
_entity_poly.entity_id
_entity_poly.type
_entity_poly.pdbx_seq_one_letter_code
_entity_poly.pdbx_strand_id
1 'polypeptide(L)'
;QKAYEDLPYRNAQDYIPQRFHKWAYDLEKPTRTQMYELLRFVHKWLQPETNSPTKIVEMLVMDRFLRNLPAGLRQWVSLGDPTDPEEMMCLVERYGRPRYRKPALSRLAGIRGAWAAV
;
A
#
# COMPACT_ATOMS: atom_id res chain seq x y z
N GLN A 1 -9.86 -2.99 17.84
CA GLN A 1 -10.74 -1.96 17.22
C GLN A 1 -10.06 -0.61 16.91
N LYS A 2 -9.13 -0.08 17.73
CA LYS A 2 -8.74 1.35 17.71
C LYS A 2 -7.61 1.78 16.74
N ALA A 3 -7.17 0.95 15.79
CA ALA A 3 -5.97 1.20 14.97
C ALA A 3 -6.24 1.73 13.54
N TYR A 4 -7.51 1.97 13.20
CA TYR A 4 -7.95 2.31 11.84
C TYR A 4 -8.49 3.74 11.70
N GLU A 5 -8.53 4.53 12.78
CA GLU A 5 -9.11 5.89 12.77
C GLU A 5 -8.12 6.97 12.30
N ASP A 6 -6.81 6.72 12.37
CA ASP A 6 -5.77 7.71 12.05
C ASP A 6 -5.20 7.63 10.61
N LEU A 7 -5.95 7.10 9.64
CA LEU A 7 -5.48 7.06 8.25
C LEU A 7 -5.76 8.41 7.54
N PRO A 8 -4.81 8.97 6.77
CA PRO A 8 -4.94 10.30 6.15
C PRO A 8 -5.86 10.32 4.92
N TYR A 9 -6.69 9.29 4.76
CA TYR A 9 -7.67 9.24 3.69
C TYR A 9 -8.90 9.99 4.17
N ARG A 10 -9.11 11.17 3.58
CA ARG A 10 -10.17 12.14 3.86
C ARG A 10 -11.55 11.50 4.13
N ASN A 11 -11.84 10.32 3.58
CA ASN A 11 -12.95 9.45 3.97
C ASN A 11 -12.44 7.98 4.06
N ALA A 12 -12.19 7.43 5.26
CA ALA A 12 -11.75 6.04 5.43
C ALA A 12 -12.77 4.98 4.93
N GLN A 13 -14.01 5.38 4.66
CA GLN A 13 -15.07 4.54 4.09
C GLN A 13 -14.94 4.33 2.56
N ASP A 14 -14.14 5.16 1.87
CA ASP A 14 -14.05 5.15 0.40
C ASP A 14 -12.78 4.48 -0.15
N TYR A 15 -11.82 4.11 0.71
CA TYR A 15 -10.60 3.42 0.28
C TYR A 15 -10.85 1.91 0.11
N ILE A 16 -10.91 1.46 -1.14
CA ILE A 16 -11.23 0.07 -1.53
C ILE A 16 -10.35 -0.99 -0.83
N PRO A 17 -9.03 -0.80 -0.69
CA PRO A 17 -8.17 -1.77 0.01
C PRO A 17 -8.54 -1.91 1.49
N GLN A 18 -8.91 -0.81 2.14
CA GLN A 18 -9.39 -0.87 3.52
C GLN A 18 -10.70 -1.67 3.64
N ARG A 19 -11.62 -1.53 2.68
CA ARG A 19 -12.86 -2.33 2.66
C ARG A 19 -12.57 -3.81 2.48
N PHE A 20 -11.64 -4.15 1.59
CA PHE A 20 -11.18 -5.53 1.41
C PHE A 20 -10.61 -6.10 2.72
N HIS A 21 -9.76 -5.34 3.41
CA HIS A 21 -9.12 -5.82 4.64
C HIS A 21 -10.00 -5.77 5.90
N LYS A 22 -11.04 -4.95 5.93
CA LYS A 22 -12.04 -4.89 7.01
C LYS A 22 -13.22 -5.83 6.75
N TRP A 23 -13.27 -6.49 5.59
CA TRP A 23 -14.35 -7.40 5.26
C TRP A 23 -14.40 -8.57 6.27
N ALA A 24 -15.61 -8.91 6.68
CA ALA A 24 -15.91 -10.05 7.53
C ALA A 24 -17.14 -10.77 6.98
N TYR A 25 -17.21 -12.09 7.19
CA TYR A 25 -18.34 -12.90 6.76
C TYR A 25 -19.61 -12.55 7.55
N ASP A 26 -20.71 -12.37 6.83
CA ASP A 26 -22.02 -11.99 7.35
C ASP A 26 -22.98 -13.17 7.22
N LEU A 27 -23.37 -13.79 8.35
CA LEU A 27 -24.24 -14.97 8.36
C LEU A 27 -25.64 -14.69 7.79
N GLU A 28 -26.06 -13.43 7.75
CA GLU A 28 -27.39 -13.02 7.28
C GLU A 28 -27.43 -12.80 5.76
N LYS A 29 -26.28 -12.87 5.05
CA LYS A 29 -26.19 -12.61 3.62
C LYS A 29 -25.87 -13.87 2.82
N PRO A 30 -26.41 -14.04 1.60
CA PRO A 30 -26.04 -15.15 0.73
C PRO A 30 -24.53 -15.17 0.44
N THR A 31 -23.88 -16.32 0.68
CA THR A 31 -22.43 -16.52 0.45
C THR A 31 -21.98 -16.06 -0.93
N ARG A 32 -22.80 -16.33 -1.95
CA ARG A 32 -22.49 -15.94 -3.35
C ARG A 32 -22.36 -14.42 -3.50
N THR A 33 -23.27 -13.65 -2.90
CA THR A 33 -23.24 -12.19 -2.95
C THR A 33 -21.99 -11.65 -2.27
N GLN A 34 -21.68 -12.18 -1.07
CA GLN A 34 -20.51 -11.75 -0.31
C GLN A 34 -19.20 -12.06 -1.05
N MET A 35 -19.10 -13.22 -1.72
CA MET A 35 -17.95 -13.58 -2.55
C MET A 35 -17.78 -12.59 -3.72
N TYR A 36 -18.85 -12.25 -4.43
CA TYR A 36 -18.78 -11.28 -5.52
C TYR A 36 -18.44 -9.86 -5.04
N GLU A 37 -18.87 -9.46 -3.85
CA GLU A 37 -18.44 -8.20 -3.24
C GLU A 37 -16.94 -8.17 -2.97
N LEU A 38 -16.38 -9.24 -2.39
CA LEU A 38 -14.93 -9.38 -2.18
C LEU A 38 -14.16 -9.32 -3.50
N LEU A 39 -14.61 -10.08 -4.51
CA LEU A 39 -14.00 -10.07 -5.84
C LEU A 39 -14.04 -8.66 -6.46
N ARG A 40 -15.14 -7.94 -6.30
CA ARG A 40 -15.27 -6.56 -6.78
C ARG A 40 -14.30 -5.61 -6.07
N PHE A 41 -14.11 -5.76 -4.75
CA PHE A 41 -13.14 -4.93 -4.03
C PHE A 41 -11.72 -5.20 -4.50
N VAL A 42 -11.33 -6.48 -4.60
CA VAL A 42 -9.95 -6.82 -4.99
C VAL A 42 -9.66 -6.45 -6.44
N HIS A 43 -10.61 -6.62 -7.38
CA HIS A 43 -10.44 -6.18 -8.76
C HIS A 43 -10.30 -4.66 -8.86
N LYS A 44 -11.15 -3.88 -8.19
CA LYS A 44 -11.05 -2.42 -8.23
C LYS A 44 -9.77 -1.89 -7.59
N TRP A 45 -9.28 -2.58 -6.56
CA TRP A 45 -8.02 -2.24 -5.93
C TRP A 45 -6.82 -2.58 -6.82
N LEU A 46 -6.68 -3.85 -7.22
CA LEU A 46 -5.48 -4.35 -7.89
C LEU A 46 -5.48 -4.08 -9.40
N GLN A 47 -6.64 -3.82 -10.00
CA GLN A 47 -6.84 -3.54 -11.42
C GLN A 47 -6.05 -4.52 -12.32
N PRO A 48 -6.30 -5.84 -12.21
CA PRO A 48 -5.48 -6.86 -12.89
C PRO A 48 -5.54 -6.77 -14.42
N GLU A 49 -6.50 -6.03 -14.99
CA GLU A 49 -6.60 -5.76 -16.42
C GLU A 49 -5.58 -4.70 -16.89
N THR A 50 -5.05 -3.88 -15.97
CA THR A 50 -4.09 -2.79 -16.25
C THR A 50 -2.72 -3.06 -15.64
N ASN A 51 -2.67 -3.67 -14.46
CA ASN A 51 -1.43 -3.91 -13.73
C ASN A 51 -0.82 -5.27 -14.08
N SER A 52 0.51 -5.29 -14.26
CA SER A 52 1.26 -6.54 -14.44
C SER A 52 1.22 -7.39 -13.17
N PRO A 53 1.44 -8.72 -13.26
CA PRO A 53 1.54 -9.58 -12.07
C PRO A 53 2.56 -9.07 -11.05
N THR A 54 3.73 -8.60 -11.50
CA THR A 54 4.74 -7.98 -10.65
C THR A 54 4.20 -6.75 -9.95
N LYS A 55 3.47 -5.89 -10.67
CA LYS A 55 2.88 -4.68 -10.08
C LYS A 55 1.84 -5.01 -9.01
N ILE A 56 1.02 -6.03 -9.26
CA ILE A 56 0.04 -6.52 -8.28
C ILE A 56 0.74 -6.99 -7.00
N VAL A 57 1.84 -7.74 -7.12
CA VAL A 57 2.63 -8.17 -5.96
C VAL A 57 3.20 -6.97 -5.20
N GLU A 58 3.77 -5.98 -5.90
CA GLU A 58 4.26 -4.75 -5.26
C GLU A 58 3.14 -4.04 -4.48
N MET A 59 1.96 -3.88 -5.07
CA MET A 59 0.81 -3.24 -4.41
C MET A 59 0.38 -3.99 -3.14
N LEU A 60 0.37 -5.32 -3.17
CA LEU A 60 0.05 -6.15 -2.00
C LEU A 60 1.09 -6.00 -0.90
N VAL A 61 2.39 -6.01 -1.27
CA VAL A 61 3.50 -5.82 -0.32
C VAL A 61 3.46 -4.42 0.28
N MET A 62 3.25 -3.39 -0.54
CA MET A 62 3.15 -2.00 -0.13
C MET A 62 1.97 -1.76 0.82
N ASP A 63 0.78 -2.28 0.52
CA ASP A 63 -0.36 -2.19 1.44
C ASP A 63 -0.04 -2.87 2.78
N ARG A 64 0.49 -4.10 2.73
CA ARG A 64 0.85 -4.83 3.95
C ARG A 64 1.87 -4.04 4.76
N PHE A 65 2.89 -3.50 4.11
CA PHE A 65 3.93 -2.69 4.75
C PHE A 65 3.33 -1.45 5.42
N LEU A 66 2.56 -0.65 4.68
CA LEU A 66 1.87 0.54 5.20
C LEU A 66 1.02 0.25 6.44
N ARG A 67 0.22 -0.81 6.41
CA ARG A 67 -0.69 -1.15 7.52
C ARG A 67 0.04 -1.53 8.81
N ASN A 68 1.30 -1.96 8.72
CA ASN A 68 2.12 -2.33 9.88
C ASN A 68 3.01 -1.16 10.38
N LEU A 69 3.02 -0.01 9.71
CA LEU A 69 3.79 1.15 10.17
C LEU A 69 3.16 1.79 11.43
N PRO A 70 3.98 2.32 12.36
CA PRO A 70 3.51 3.19 13.45
C PRO A 70 2.71 4.38 12.90
N ALA A 71 1.73 4.88 13.66
CA ALA A 71 0.74 5.85 13.16
C ALA A 71 1.36 7.09 12.48
N GLY A 72 2.34 7.75 13.11
CA GLY A 72 2.97 8.95 12.54
C GLY A 72 3.74 8.68 11.25
N LEU A 73 4.45 7.55 11.19
CA LEU A 73 5.19 7.13 10.00
C LEU A 73 4.24 6.71 8.88
N ARG A 74 3.16 5.99 9.22
CA ARG A 74 2.10 5.61 8.28
C ARG A 74 1.45 6.84 7.66
N GLN A 75 1.06 7.81 8.48
CA GLN A 75 0.46 9.05 8.01
C GLN A 75 1.40 9.79 7.05
N TRP A 76 2.68 9.88 7.39
CA TRP A 76 3.70 10.49 6.54
C TRP A 76 3.84 9.80 5.19
N VAL A 77 3.99 8.48 5.17
CA VAL A 77 4.16 7.71 3.92
C VAL A 77 2.89 7.79 3.08
N SER A 78 1.70 7.68 3.68
CA SER A 78 0.43 7.79 2.97
C SER A 78 0.20 9.18 2.36
N LEU A 79 0.74 10.26 2.95
CA LEU A 79 0.69 11.60 2.35
C LEU A 79 1.59 11.74 1.12
N GLY A 80 2.64 10.93 1.02
CA GLY A 80 3.51 10.89 -0.15
C GLY A 80 2.98 10.06 -1.32
N ASP A 81 1.88 9.30 -1.11
CA ASP A 81 1.21 8.47 -2.12
C ASP A 81 2.18 7.65 -3.02
N PRO A 82 3.05 6.81 -2.43
CA PRO A 82 4.08 6.12 -3.17
C PRO A 82 3.47 5.19 -4.22
N THR A 83 3.98 5.28 -5.44
CA THR A 83 3.54 4.48 -6.56
C THR A 83 4.26 3.14 -6.65
N ASP A 84 5.46 3.00 -6.07
CA ASP A 84 6.25 1.77 -6.05
C ASP A 84 6.97 1.55 -4.70
N PRO A 85 7.53 0.35 -4.44
CA PRO A 85 8.18 0.04 -3.18
C PRO A 85 9.41 0.91 -2.87
N GLU A 86 10.16 1.33 -3.89
CA GLU A 86 11.36 2.15 -3.72
C GLU A 86 10.97 3.55 -3.21
N GLU A 87 9.94 4.15 -3.82
CA GLU A 87 9.37 5.41 -3.37
C GLU A 87 8.85 5.33 -1.94
N MET A 88 8.16 4.23 -1.60
CA MET A 88 7.68 3.97 -0.25
C MET A 88 8.83 3.90 0.77
N MET A 89 9.90 3.15 0.48
CA MET A 89 11.08 3.06 1.34
C MET A 89 11.75 4.43 1.48
N CYS A 90 11.89 5.18 0.40
CA CYS A 90 12.46 6.52 0.41
C CYS A 90 11.66 7.48 1.31
N LEU A 91 10.33 7.41 1.30
CA LEU A 91 9.48 8.18 2.22
C LEU A 91 9.72 7.78 3.68
N VAL A 92 9.84 6.49 3.96
CA VAL A 92 10.14 5.98 5.30
C VAL A 92 11.49 6.47 5.81
N GLU A 93 12.53 6.38 5.01
CA GLU A 93 13.88 6.80 5.38
C GLU A 93 14.03 8.30 5.61
N ARG A 94 13.16 9.09 4.95
CA ARG A 94 13.09 10.55 5.12
C ARG A 94 12.29 10.95 6.35
N TYR A 95 11.49 10.07 6.92
CA TYR A 95 10.72 10.38 8.12
C TYR A 95 11.66 10.70 9.29
N GLY A 96 11.52 11.89 9.87
CA GLY A 96 12.35 12.34 10.99
C GLY A 96 13.77 12.79 10.62
N ARG A 97 14.18 12.77 9.34
CA ARG A 97 15.43 13.43 8.95
C ARG A 97 15.24 14.94 8.92
N PRO A 98 16.19 15.72 9.50
CA PRO A 98 16.16 17.17 9.38
C PRO A 98 16.18 17.56 7.89
N ARG A 99 15.26 18.42 7.49
CA ARG A 99 15.20 18.96 6.12
C ARG A 99 16.44 19.83 5.89
N TYR A 100 17.52 19.24 5.39
CA TYR A 100 18.52 19.74 4.42
C TYR A 100 19.86 18.98 4.53
N ARG A 101 20.23 18.23 3.49
CA ARG A 101 21.60 18.20 2.94
C ARG A 101 21.50 17.91 1.44
N LYS A 102 22.01 18.83 0.60
CA LYS A 102 22.06 18.66 -0.87
C LYS A 102 22.79 17.36 -1.25
N PRO A 103 22.41 16.72 -2.36
CA PRO A 103 22.94 15.42 -2.77
C PRO A 103 24.34 15.55 -3.40
N ALA A 104 25.26 14.65 -3.04
CA ALA A 104 26.38 14.34 -3.91
C ALA A 104 25.89 13.39 -5.00
N LEU A 105 25.54 13.94 -6.17
CA LEU A 105 25.38 13.17 -7.40
C LEU A 105 26.71 12.52 -7.74
N SER A 106 26.90 11.26 -7.35
CA SER A 106 27.86 10.31 -7.95
C SER A 106 27.67 8.94 -7.32
N ARG A 107 27.48 7.91 -8.18
CA ARG A 107 27.45 6.45 -7.92
C ARG A 107 26.08 5.77 -7.82
N LEU A 108 25.20 6.00 -8.78
CA LEU A 108 24.30 4.94 -9.24
C LEU A 108 24.50 4.72 -10.74
N ALA A 109 25.58 4.00 -11.07
CA ALA A 109 25.59 3.13 -12.23
C ALA A 109 25.74 1.71 -11.68
N GLY A 110 24.69 0.90 -11.84
CA GLY A 110 24.72 -0.52 -11.54
C GLY A 110 24.10 -0.89 -10.19
N ILE A 111 22.84 -1.30 -10.22
CA ILE A 111 22.41 -2.69 -10.02
C ILE A 111 20.94 -2.74 -10.48
N ARG A 112 20.73 -3.13 -11.73
CA ARG A 112 19.47 -3.74 -12.19
C ARG A 112 19.76 -5.22 -12.30
N GLY A 113 19.18 -6.03 -11.39
CA GLY A 113 19.28 -7.49 -11.45
C GLY A 113 19.48 -8.13 -10.09
N ALA A 114 18.43 -8.23 -9.27
CA ALA A 114 18.46 -9.06 -8.06
C ALA A 114 17.08 -9.53 -7.59
N TRP A 115 16.11 -9.68 -8.49
CA TRP A 115 14.82 -10.33 -8.17
C TRP A 115 14.43 -11.28 -9.30
N ALA A 116 15.31 -12.23 -9.57
CA ALA A 116 15.05 -13.41 -10.39
C ALA A 116 15.67 -14.62 -9.69
N ALA A 117 15.20 -14.90 -8.47
CA ALA A 117 15.34 -16.18 -7.78
C ALA A 117 14.63 -16.07 -6.43
N VAL A 118 13.40 -16.60 -6.35
CA VAL A 118 12.80 -17.41 -5.27
C VAL A 118 11.40 -17.78 -5.75
#